data_AF-A0A518D0J9-F1
#
_entry.id   AF-A0A518D0J9-F1
#
_cell.length_a   1.000
_cell.length_b   1.000
_cell.length_c   1.000
_cell.angle_alpha   90.00
_cell.angle_beta   90.00
_cell.angle_gamma   90.00
#
_symmetry.space_group_name_H-M   'P 1'
#
loop_
_entity.id
_entity.type
_entity.pdbx_description
1 polymer ?
#
loop_
_entity_poly.entity_id
_entity_poly.type
_entity_poly.pdbx_seq_one_letter_code
_entity_poly.pdbx_strand_id
1 'polypeptide(L)'
;MNRPNRTDTSNANLGASEPEGRDAEDHAQARSRPSPARILRVVRRGVLITAFAGAAYLLSRFTTFDMPETGCSPIWRLAPGQRLLLDTAASHAGVGDVVIFRTGRETLAIGRIAGEGVASGIGADELWIGTDDPSCPGWDSSVDGAVERADVVGKVLFGM
;
A
#
# COMPACT_ATOMS: atom_id res chain seq x y z
N MET A 1 -72.43 -48.83 -31.57
CA MET A 1 -71.90 -48.24 -32.82
C MET A 1 -70.38 -48.15 -32.71
N ASN A 2 -69.54 -48.29 -33.73
CA ASN A 2 -69.55 -48.91 -35.05
C ASN A 2 -68.08 -48.75 -35.55
N ARG A 3 -67.43 -49.79 -36.10
CA ARG A 3 -66.21 -49.62 -36.94
C ARG A 3 -66.60 -48.95 -38.28
N PRO A 4 -65.73 -48.43 -39.17
CA PRO A 4 -64.29 -48.71 -39.39
C PRO A 4 -63.43 -47.41 -39.38
N ASN A 5 -62.25 -47.23 -40.02
CA ASN A 5 -61.46 -48.05 -40.94
C ASN A 5 -59.92 -47.80 -40.86
N ARG A 6 -59.16 -48.55 -41.67
CA ARG A 6 -57.74 -48.41 -42.01
C ARG A 6 -57.53 -47.48 -43.21
N THR A 7 -56.44 -46.72 -43.24
CA THR A 7 -55.79 -46.31 -44.50
C THR A 7 -54.29 -46.18 -44.31
N ASP A 8 -53.54 -47.06 -44.97
CA ASP A 8 -52.11 -46.89 -45.20
C ASP A 8 -51.89 -45.76 -46.21
N THR A 9 -51.01 -44.80 -45.91
CA THR A 9 -50.37 -43.96 -46.93
C THR A 9 -48.86 -43.97 -46.74
N SER A 10 -48.23 -44.88 -47.47
CA SER A 10 -46.80 -44.79 -47.78
C SER A 10 -46.53 -43.45 -48.46
N ASN A 11 -45.58 -42.69 -47.93
CA ASN A 11 -44.91 -41.62 -48.67
C ASN A 11 -43.42 -41.71 -48.37
N ALA A 12 -42.73 -42.49 -49.21
CA ALA A 12 -41.29 -42.37 -49.34
C ALA A 12 -40.98 -40.97 -49.85
N ASN A 13 -40.18 -40.21 -49.10
CA ASN A 13 -39.53 -39.02 -49.65
C ASN A 13 -38.04 -39.08 -49.33
N LEU A 14 -37.29 -39.61 -50.30
CA LEU A 14 -35.83 -39.56 -50.34
C LEU A 14 -35.41 -38.10 -50.54
N GLY A 15 -35.16 -37.41 -49.43
CA GLY A 15 -34.62 -36.06 -49.38
C GLY A 15 -33.35 -36.04 -48.55
N ALA A 16 -32.28 -36.66 -49.05
CA ALA A 16 -30.96 -36.54 -48.45
C ALA A 16 -30.43 -35.13 -48.72
N SER A 17 -30.32 -34.33 -47.66
CA SER A 17 -29.56 -33.08 -47.65
C SER A 17 -28.69 -33.05 -46.40
N GLU A 18 -27.38 -32.92 -46.61
CA GLU A 18 -26.34 -33.05 -45.59
C GLU A 18 -26.49 -32.05 -44.43
N PRO A 19 -26.34 -32.50 -43.17
CA PRO A 19 -25.96 -31.65 -42.05
C PRO A 19 -24.46 -31.81 -41.72
N GLU A 20 -23.60 -32.09 -42.71
CA GLU A 20 -22.17 -32.31 -42.51
C GLU A 20 -21.41 -30.99 -42.34
N GLY A 21 -21.49 -30.39 -41.14
CA GLY A 21 -20.70 -29.19 -40.83
C GLY A 21 -20.91 -28.49 -39.49
N ARG A 22 -22.02 -28.69 -38.77
CA ARG A 22 -22.29 -27.93 -37.52
C ARG A 22 -21.76 -28.58 -36.23
N ASP A 23 -21.58 -29.89 -36.20
CA ASP A 23 -21.18 -30.60 -34.98
C ASP A 23 -19.67 -30.49 -34.67
N ALA A 24 -18.87 -29.95 -35.60
CA ALA A 24 -17.42 -29.79 -35.43
C ALA A 24 -17.03 -28.58 -34.54
N GLU A 25 -17.82 -27.51 -34.53
CA GLU A 25 -17.48 -26.29 -33.78
C GLU A 25 -17.80 -26.40 -32.27
N ASP A 26 -18.91 -27.05 -31.90
CA ASP A 26 -19.32 -27.22 -30.50
C ASP A 26 -18.30 -28.08 -29.71
N HIS A 27 -17.65 -29.03 -30.37
CA HIS A 27 -16.59 -29.85 -29.78
C HIS A 27 -15.24 -29.13 -29.60
N ALA A 28 -15.03 -27.98 -30.26
CA ALA A 28 -13.83 -27.16 -30.07
C ALA A 28 -13.92 -26.31 -28.79
N GLN A 29 -15.09 -25.75 -28.47
CA GLN A 29 -15.26 -24.85 -27.32
C GLN A 29 -15.28 -25.57 -25.96
N ALA A 30 -15.65 -26.86 -25.91
CA ALA A 30 -15.73 -27.62 -24.65
C ALA A 30 -14.37 -27.85 -23.95
N ARG A 31 -13.23 -27.68 -24.64
CA ARG A 31 -11.89 -28.06 -24.13
C ARG A 31 -11.14 -26.98 -23.36
N SER A 32 -11.66 -25.76 -23.26
CA SER A 32 -10.92 -24.59 -22.72
C SER A 32 -11.23 -24.24 -21.27
N ARG A 33 -12.17 -24.92 -20.59
CA ARG A 33 -12.47 -24.64 -19.17
C ARG A 33 -11.34 -25.15 -18.26
N PRO A 34 -10.58 -24.26 -17.57
CA PRO A 34 -9.51 -24.71 -16.68
C PRO A 34 -10.12 -25.48 -15.50
N SER A 35 -9.51 -26.61 -15.14
CA SER A 35 -10.02 -27.44 -14.04
C SER A 35 -10.05 -26.63 -12.73
N PRO A 36 -11.06 -26.84 -11.85
CA PRO A 36 -11.16 -26.08 -10.59
C PRO A 36 -9.89 -26.16 -9.74
N ALA A 37 -9.22 -27.31 -9.72
CA ALA A 37 -7.95 -27.53 -9.04
C ALA A 37 -6.76 -26.73 -9.65
N ARG A 38 -6.83 -26.28 -10.92
CA ARG A 38 -5.86 -25.37 -11.52
C ARG A 38 -6.15 -23.92 -11.12
N ILE A 39 -7.43 -23.50 -11.15
CA ILE A 39 -7.88 -22.17 -10.72
C ILE A 39 -7.49 -21.94 -9.24
N LEU A 40 -7.86 -22.86 -8.34
CA LEU A 40 -7.55 -22.76 -6.91
C LEU A 40 -6.04 -22.66 -6.63
N ARG A 41 -5.20 -23.36 -7.41
CA ARG A 41 -3.73 -23.25 -7.29
C ARG A 41 -3.20 -21.89 -7.73
N VAL A 42 -3.76 -21.29 -8.78
CA VAL A 42 -3.40 -19.94 -9.23
C VAL A 42 -3.83 -18.90 -8.18
N VAL A 43 -5.07 -18.96 -7.71
CA VAL A 43 -5.58 -18.06 -6.67
C VAL A 43 -4.75 -18.15 -5.40
N ARG A 44 -4.44 -19.36 -4.91
CA ARG A 44 -3.62 -19.56 -3.70
C ARG A 44 -2.21 -18.99 -3.85
N ARG A 45 -1.59 -19.12 -5.04
CA ARG A 45 -0.28 -18.51 -5.32
C ARG A 45 -0.37 -16.98 -5.38
N GLY A 46 -1.42 -16.43 -6.02
CA GLY A 46 -1.67 -14.99 -6.06
C GLY A 46 -1.78 -14.39 -4.66
N VAL A 47 -2.62 -14.98 -3.79
CA VAL A 47 -2.78 -14.54 -2.39
C VAL A 47 -1.45 -14.58 -1.63
N LEU A 48 -0.65 -15.65 -1.78
CA LEU A 48 0.67 -15.74 -1.14
C LEU A 48 1.63 -14.65 -1.65
N ILE A 49 1.69 -14.41 -2.96
CA ILE A 49 2.53 -13.36 -3.57
C ILE A 49 2.12 -11.98 -3.03
N THR A 50 0.82 -11.67 -2.98
CA THR A 50 0.32 -10.41 -2.43
C THR A 50 0.64 -10.26 -0.94
N ALA A 51 0.53 -11.34 -0.15
CA ALA A 51 0.89 -11.32 1.27
C ALA A 51 2.40 -11.07 1.48
N PHE A 52 3.27 -11.71 0.70
CA PHE A 52 4.72 -11.44 0.75
C PHE A 52 5.08 -10.02 0.28
N ALA A 53 4.44 -9.52 -0.78
CA ALA A 53 4.63 -8.15 -1.24
C ALA A 53 4.21 -7.12 -0.18
N GLY A 54 3.06 -7.34 0.48
CA GLY A 54 2.61 -6.52 1.60
C GLY A 54 3.57 -6.55 2.80
N ALA A 55 4.05 -7.74 3.19
CA ALA A 55 5.03 -7.88 4.27
C ALA A 55 6.36 -7.18 3.94
N ALA A 56 6.87 -7.35 2.72
CA ALA A 56 8.08 -6.67 2.25
C ALA A 56 7.92 -5.14 2.23
N TYR A 57 6.76 -4.64 1.78
CA TYR A 57 6.44 -3.22 1.84
C TYR A 57 6.50 -2.70 3.27
N LEU A 58 5.79 -3.33 4.21
CA LEU A 58 5.76 -2.93 5.63
C LEU A 58 7.17 -2.93 6.26
N LEU A 59 8.00 -3.95 5.97
CA LEU A 59 9.38 -4.02 6.45
C LEU A 59 10.30 -2.94 5.83
N SER A 60 10.04 -2.50 4.60
CA SER A 60 10.77 -1.37 4.00
C SER A 60 10.26 0.00 4.46
N ARG A 61 8.99 0.05 4.90
CA ARG A 61 8.26 1.25 5.28
C ARG A 61 8.57 1.71 6.70
N PHE A 62 8.80 0.77 7.60
CA PHE A 62 8.98 1.06 9.02
C PHE A 62 10.37 0.65 9.48
N THR A 63 11.04 1.56 10.20
CA THR A 63 12.34 1.30 10.83
C THR A 63 12.29 1.68 12.30
N THR A 64 13.16 1.09 13.11
CA THR A 64 13.31 1.45 14.52
C THR A 64 14.48 2.40 14.71
N PHE A 65 14.33 3.39 15.58
CA PHE A 65 15.38 4.32 15.96
C PHE A 65 15.53 4.33 17.49
N ASP A 66 16.73 4.02 17.97
CA ASP A 66 17.05 4.06 19.40
C ASP A 66 17.42 5.50 19.80
N MET A 67 16.65 6.10 20.71
CA MET A 67 17.02 7.40 21.29
C MET A 67 18.27 7.25 22.18
N PRO A 68 19.14 8.28 22.26
CA PRO A 68 20.27 8.27 23.20
C PRO A 68 19.81 8.00 24.64
N GLU A 69 20.47 7.07 25.33
CA GLU A 69 20.18 6.76 26.75
C GLU A 69 20.47 7.94 27.69
N THR A 70 21.37 8.83 27.28
CA THR A 70 21.80 10.01 28.05
C THR A 70 21.38 11.30 27.35
N GLY A 71 20.94 12.28 28.16
CA GLY A 71 20.48 13.58 27.70
C GLY A 71 19.05 13.86 28.15
N CYS A 72 18.43 14.81 27.47
CA CYS A 72 17.01 15.14 27.59
C CYS A 72 16.36 15.06 26.20
N SER A 73 15.03 15.01 26.15
CA SER A 73 14.28 15.01 24.89
C SER A 73 13.71 16.41 24.64
N PRO A 74 13.91 17.01 23.46
CA PRO A 74 13.25 18.27 23.11
C PRO A 74 11.74 18.12 22.82
N ILE A 75 11.22 16.89 22.93
CA ILE A 75 9.82 16.53 22.77
C ILE A 75 9.32 15.85 24.05
N TRP A 76 8.42 16.50 24.78
CA TRP A 76 7.88 16.09 26.10
C TRP A 76 7.32 14.67 26.17
N ARG A 77 6.88 14.10 25.04
CA ARG A 77 6.28 12.76 24.98
C ARG A 77 7.29 11.62 24.79
N LEU A 78 8.57 11.92 24.62
CA LEU A 78 9.61 10.95 24.32
C LEU A 78 10.66 10.95 25.44
N ALA A 79 11.07 9.76 25.89
CA ALA A 79 12.08 9.61 26.94
C ALA A 79 13.46 9.27 26.34
N PRO A 80 14.58 9.70 26.95
CA PRO A 80 15.91 9.15 26.65
C PRO A 80 15.91 7.62 26.74
N GLY A 81 16.68 6.97 25.85
CA GLY A 81 16.76 5.50 25.75
C GLY A 81 15.54 4.80 25.15
N GLN A 82 14.47 5.52 24.80
CA GLN A 82 13.26 4.93 24.22
C GLN A 82 13.48 4.47 22.77
N ARG A 83 12.87 3.35 22.38
CA ARG A 83 12.91 2.86 20.99
C ARG A 83 11.72 3.39 20.20
N LEU A 84 11.98 4.22 19.19
CA LEU A 84 10.96 4.83 18.35
C LEU A 84 10.66 3.95 17.13
N LEU A 85 9.38 3.83 16.76
CA LEU A 85 9.00 3.33 15.43
C LEU A 85 8.82 4.50 14.47
N LEU A 86 9.56 4.50 13.37
CA LEU A 86 9.54 5.52 12.33
C LEU A 86 8.83 5.04 11.07
N ASP A 87 8.06 5.94 10.46
CA ASP A 87 7.46 5.81 9.13
C ASP A 87 8.29 6.58 8.08
N THR A 88 8.86 5.88 7.09
CA THR A 88 10.01 6.40 6.30
C THR A 88 9.69 7.24 5.06
N ALA A 89 8.44 7.49 4.67
CA ALA A 89 8.17 8.60 3.73
C ALA A 89 7.69 9.86 4.44
N ALA A 90 8.64 10.79 4.54
CA ALA A 90 8.45 12.22 4.77
C ALA A 90 7.30 12.88 3.97
N SER A 91 6.91 12.32 2.82
CA SER A 91 5.78 12.82 2.02
C SER A 91 4.43 12.76 2.74
N HIS A 92 4.33 12.03 3.85
CA HIS A 92 3.11 11.91 4.67
C HIS A 92 3.30 12.50 6.09
N ALA A 93 4.36 13.25 6.33
CA ALA A 93 4.52 14.04 7.56
C ALA A 93 3.89 15.43 7.35
N GLY A 94 3.10 15.91 8.31
CA GLY A 94 2.45 17.23 8.25
C GLY A 94 2.46 17.94 9.60
N VAL A 95 1.85 19.13 9.67
CA VAL A 95 1.82 19.93 10.90
C VAL A 95 1.28 19.13 12.10
N GLY A 96 2.02 19.17 13.21
CA GLY A 96 1.74 18.45 14.45
C GLY A 96 2.50 17.12 14.59
N ASP A 97 2.96 16.51 13.49
CA ASP A 97 3.74 15.27 13.52
C ASP A 97 5.12 15.48 14.15
N VAL A 98 5.62 14.47 14.86
CA VAL A 98 7.01 14.43 15.33
C VAL A 98 7.85 13.71 14.28
N VAL A 99 8.98 14.29 13.91
CA VAL A 99 9.87 13.80 12.84
C VAL A 99 11.32 13.73 13.31
N ILE A 100 12.05 12.76 12.75
CA ILE A 100 13.50 12.76 12.74
C ILE A 100 13.96 13.29 11.38
N PHE A 101 14.91 14.20 11.38
CA PHE A 101 15.39 14.90 10.19
C PHE A 101 16.90 15.17 10.28
N ARG A 102 17.53 15.44 9.14
CA ARG A 102 18.92 15.92 9.08
C ARG A 102 18.96 17.42 9.25
N THR A 103 19.89 17.91 10.07
CA THR A 103 20.25 19.32 10.13
C THR A 103 21.23 19.66 9.00
N GLY A 104 21.46 20.95 8.73
CA GLY A 104 22.50 21.41 7.81
C GLY A 104 23.96 21.04 8.21
N ARG A 105 24.15 20.30 9.32
CA ARG A 105 25.44 19.76 9.76
C ARG A 105 25.52 18.23 9.64
N GLU A 106 24.62 17.61 8.88
CA GLU A 106 24.49 16.14 8.71
C GLU A 106 24.24 15.38 10.03
N THR A 107 23.83 16.08 11.09
CA THR A 107 23.40 15.45 12.35
C THR A 107 21.90 15.14 12.31
N LEU A 108 21.50 14.04 12.93
CA LEU A 108 20.08 13.75 13.15
C LEU A 108 19.56 14.55 14.34
N ALA A 109 18.42 15.21 14.14
CA ALA A 109 17.67 15.91 15.16
C ALA A 109 16.22 15.40 15.18
N ILE A 110 15.51 15.68 16.28
CA ILE A 110 14.11 15.32 16.49
C ILE A 110 13.32 16.57 16.87
N GLY A 111 12.15 16.74 16.26
CA GLY A 111 11.31 17.92 16.43
C GLY A 111 9.89 17.69 15.97
N ARG A 112 9.02 18.68 16.17
CA ARG A 112 7.62 18.68 15.76
C ARG A 112 7.43 19.65 14.60
N ILE A 113 6.75 19.25 13.54
CA ILE A 113 6.38 20.16 12.44
C ILE A 113 5.36 21.18 12.98
N ALA A 114 5.69 22.46 12.93
CA ALA A 114 4.85 23.57 13.38
C ALA A 114 4.25 24.38 12.21
N GLY A 115 4.83 24.27 11.01
CA GLY A 115 4.31 24.87 9.78
C GLY A 115 4.83 24.15 8.53
N GLU A 116 4.15 24.28 7.41
CA GLU A 116 4.56 23.69 6.13
C GLU A 116 4.12 24.56 4.94
N GLY A 117 4.98 24.65 3.92
CA GLY A 117 4.65 25.31 2.65
C GLY A 117 4.48 26.83 2.70
N VAL A 118 4.11 27.38 1.53
CA VAL A 118 4.02 28.84 1.29
C VAL A 118 3.00 29.54 2.19
N ALA A 119 1.96 28.83 2.66
CA ALA A 119 0.98 29.36 3.61
C ALA A 119 1.60 29.70 4.99
N SER A 120 2.72 29.07 5.36
CA SER A 120 3.51 29.38 6.55
C SER A 120 4.68 30.34 6.27
N GLY A 121 4.79 30.90 5.05
CA GLY A 121 5.86 31.82 4.66
C GLY A 121 7.20 31.16 4.31
N ILE A 122 7.20 29.84 4.07
CA ILE A 122 8.39 29.03 3.73
C ILE A 122 8.22 28.38 2.34
N GLY A 123 9.26 27.72 1.84
CA GLY A 123 9.24 27.03 0.54
C GLY A 123 8.15 25.95 0.45
N ALA A 124 7.69 25.64 -0.77
CA ALA A 124 6.57 24.72 -0.99
C ALA A 124 6.82 23.30 -0.45
N ASP A 125 8.06 22.83 -0.53
CA ASP A 125 8.51 21.54 -0.01
C ASP A 125 9.33 21.68 1.30
N GLU A 126 9.20 22.82 2.00
CA GLU A 126 9.86 23.09 3.28
C GLU A 126 8.91 22.93 4.48
N LEU A 127 9.51 22.61 5.63
CA LEU A 127 8.87 22.37 6.91
C LEU A 127 9.50 23.26 7.97
N TRP A 128 8.68 23.96 8.76
CA TRP A 128 9.14 24.64 9.96
C TRP A 128 9.05 23.69 11.15
N ILE A 129 10.18 23.35 11.75
CA ILE A 129 10.28 22.39 12.85
C ILE A 129 10.54 23.13 14.17
N GLY A 130 9.84 22.75 15.23
CA GLY A 130 9.99 23.29 16.59
C GLY A 130 10.19 22.21 17.64
N THR A 131 10.69 22.61 18.80
CA THR A 131 10.76 21.77 20.01
C THR A 131 9.64 22.16 20.98
N ASP A 132 9.09 21.21 21.75
CA ASP A 132 8.04 21.51 22.73
C ASP A 132 8.51 21.51 24.20
N ASP A 133 9.74 21.07 24.49
CA ASP A 133 10.35 21.20 25.82
C ASP A 133 11.31 22.39 25.95
N PRO A 134 10.94 23.49 26.65
CA PRO A 134 11.84 24.61 26.90
C PRO A 134 12.96 24.30 27.91
N SER A 135 12.84 23.21 28.68
CA SER A 135 13.91 22.75 29.59
C SER A 135 14.98 21.92 28.88
N CYS A 136 14.69 21.45 27.66
CA CYS A 136 15.60 20.70 26.81
C CYS A 136 15.68 21.36 25.41
N PRO A 137 16.47 22.43 25.25
CA PRO A 137 16.65 23.07 23.94
C PRO A 137 17.28 22.08 22.95
N GLY A 138 16.50 21.68 21.95
CA GLY A 138 16.95 20.90 20.80
C GLY A 138 17.38 21.79 19.64
N TRP A 139 17.55 21.18 18.48
CA TRP A 139 17.66 21.92 17.22
C TRP A 139 16.25 22.24 16.72
N ASP A 140 16.01 23.47 16.29
CA ASP A 140 14.77 23.90 15.64
C ASP A 140 15.02 24.84 14.45
N SER A 141 13.97 25.11 13.68
CA SER A 141 14.02 25.98 12.52
C SER A 141 14.27 27.46 12.85
N SER A 142 14.24 27.87 14.12
CA SER A 142 14.62 29.24 14.49
C SER A 142 16.13 29.48 14.41
N VAL A 143 16.95 28.42 14.46
CA VAL A 143 18.41 28.49 14.41
C VAL A 143 18.94 28.49 12.97
N ASP A 144 18.54 27.49 12.18
CA ASP A 144 19.11 27.23 10.85
C ASP A 144 18.09 27.41 9.70
N GLY A 145 16.82 27.73 10.00
CA GLY A 145 15.76 27.95 9.02
C GLY A 145 14.85 26.74 8.77
N ALA A 146 14.01 26.84 7.75
CA ALA A 146 13.11 25.76 7.37
C ALA A 146 13.88 24.54 6.82
N VAL A 147 13.36 23.34 7.05
CA VAL A 147 13.97 22.07 6.65
C VAL A 147 13.30 21.53 5.41
N GLU A 148 14.07 21.12 4.39
CA GLU A 148 13.50 20.47 3.21
C GLU A 148 12.83 19.14 3.59
N ARG A 149 11.67 18.86 2.99
CA ARG A 149 10.96 17.58 3.19
C ARG A 149 11.80 16.36 2.80
N ALA A 150 12.81 16.53 1.95
CA ALA A 150 13.77 15.49 1.58
C ALA A 150 14.73 15.09 2.74
N ASP A 151 14.98 15.99 3.70
CA ASP A 151 15.86 15.74 4.84
C ASP A 151 15.15 15.10 6.04
N VAL A 152 13.82 14.99 5.99
CA VAL A 152 13.06 14.20 6.97
C VAL A 152 13.32 12.71 6.73
N VAL A 153 13.97 12.07 7.71
CA VAL A 153 14.32 10.64 7.71
C VAL A 153 13.09 9.78 8.01
N GLY A 154 12.17 10.27 8.84
CA GLY A 154 10.91 9.59 9.09
C GLY A 154 10.05 10.24 10.17
N LYS A 155 8.75 9.92 10.14
CA LYS A 155 7.79 10.32 11.16
C LYS A 155 7.77 9.35 12.33
N VAL A 156 7.88 9.85 13.55
CA VAL A 156 7.70 9.05 14.78
C VAL A 156 6.23 8.71 14.96
N LEU A 157 5.89 7.43 14.96
CA LEU A 157 4.51 6.96 15.19
C LEU A 157 4.22 6.79 16.69
N PHE A 158 5.13 6.13 17.39
CA PHE A 158 5.10 5.90 18.83
C PHE A 158 6.48 5.45 19.32
N GLY A 159 6.76 5.67 20.60
CA GLY A 159 7.90 5.08 21.30
C GLY A 159 7.48 3.85 22.10
N MET A 160 8.38 2.89 22.22
CA MET A 160 8.26 1.63 22.95
C MET A 160 9.30 1.56 24.07
#